data_AF-A0A1W9XDS1-F1
#
_entry.id   AF-A0A1W9XDS1-F1
#
_cell.length_a   1.000
_cell.length_b   1.000
_cell.length_c   1.000
_cell.angle_alpha   90.00
_cell.angle_beta   90.00
_cell.angle_gamma   90.00
#
_symmetry.space_group_name_H-M   'P 1'
#
loop_
_entity.id
_entity.type
_entity.pdbx_description
1 polymer ?
#
loop_
_entity_poly.entity_id
_entity_poly.type
_entity_poly.pdbx_seq_one_letter_code
_entity_poly.pdbx_strand_id
1 'polypeptide(L)' 'MKRIIIFLLIIVAMAISACSGNNAEELFETAKFEELQNNQEHAGQLYQEIIEKYPETSYAKKARERLSAFKNKK' A
#
# COMPACT_ATOMS: atom_id res chain seq x y z
N MET A 1 -26.48 29.09 -15.87
CA MET A 1 -25.44 29.47 -14.89
C MET A 1 -25.39 28.52 -13.70
N LYS A 2 -26.46 28.33 -12.90
CA LYS A 2 -26.47 27.35 -11.78
C LYS A 2 -26.10 25.92 -12.17
N ARG A 3 -26.57 25.43 -13.33
CA ARG A 3 -26.22 24.09 -13.85
C ARG A 3 -24.74 23.94 -14.18
N ILE A 4 -24.10 24.99 -14.70
CA ILE A 4 -22.67 24.99 -15.03
C ILE A 4 -21.83 24.94 -13.75
N ILE A 5 -22.24 25.68 -12.73
CA ILE A 5 -21.60 25.65 -11.40
C ILE A 5 -21.70 24.26 -10.77
N ILE A 6 -22.86 23.59 -10.89
CA ILE A 6 -23.04 22.22 -10.40
C ILE A 6 -22.13 21.24 -11.16
N PHE A 7 -22.04 21.35 -12.49
CA PHE A 7 -21.14 20.50 -13.28
C PHE A 7 -19.66 20.71 -12.91
N LEU A 8 -19.23 21.96 -12.69
CA LEU A 8 -17.88 22.28 -12.23
C LEU A 8 -17.58 21.70 -10.84
N LEU A 9 -18.53 21.77 -9.89
CA LEU A 9 -18.37 21.21 -8.55
C LEU A 9 -18.24 19.68 -8.57
N ILE A 10 -18.96 18.99 -9.46
CA ILE A 10 -18.88 17.53 -9.61
C ILE A 10 -17.51 17.10 -10.16
N ILE A 11 -16.96 17.84 -11.14
CA ILE A 11 -15.64 17.56 -11.72
C ILE A 11 -14.54 17.75 -10.67
N VAL A 12 -14.61 18.80 -9.86
CA VAL A 12 -13.66 19.05 -8.76
C VAL A 12 -13.77 17.95 -7.71
N ALA A 13 -14.96 17.48 -7.37
CA ALA A 13 -15.15 16.40 -6.40
C ALA A 13 -14.52 15.06 -6.87
N MET A 14 -14.58 14.74 -8.15
CA MET A 14 -14.00 13.50 -8.71
C MET A 14 -12.46 13.52 -8.72
N ALA A 15 -11.84 14.70 -8.84
CA ALA A 15 -10.38 14.82 -8.87
C ALA A 15 -9.71 14.54 -7.52
N ILE A 16 -10.45 14.66 -6.41
CA ILE A 16 -9.91 14.50 -5.05
C ILE A 16 -9.79 13.01 -4.66
N SER A 17 -10.51 12.12 -5.34
CA SER A 17 -10.52 10.67 -5.06
C SER A 17 -9.28 9.93 -5.60
N ALA A 18 -8.47 10.56 -6.44
CA ALA A 18 -7.33 9.92 -7.10
C ALA A 18 -6.08 9.78 -6.21
N CYS A 19 -6.08 10.36 -5.01
CA CYS A 19 -5.01 10.22 -4.03
C CYS A 19 -5.39 9.19 -2.96
N SER A 20 -5.47 7.90 -3.32
CA SER A 20 -5.49 6.81 -2.35
C SER A 20 -4.28 5.90 -2.57
N GLY A 21 -3.08 6.46 -2.33
CA GLY A 21 -1.78 5.76 -2.31
C GLY A 21 -1.63 4.85 -1.10
N ASN A 22 -2.54 3.89 -0.97
CA ASN A 22 -2.56 2.86 0.05
C ASN A 22 -3.10 1.60 -0.62
N ASN A 23 -2.40 1.07 -1.63
CA ASN A 23 -2.72 -0.25 -2.14
C ASN A 23 -1.64 -1.24 -1.71
N ALA A 24 -2.00 -2.52 -1.69
CA ALA A 24 -1.13 -3.59 -1.23
C ALA A 24 0.18 -3.70 -2.03
N GLU A 25 0.17 -3.26 -3.29
CA GLU A 25 1.33 -3.26 -4.18
C GLU A 25 2.36 -2.22 -3.78
N GLU A 26 1.92 -0.98 -3.56
CA GLU A 26 2.80 0.13 -3.15
C GLU A 26 3.50 -0.17 -1.83
N LEU A 27 2.74 -0.62 -0.82
CA LEU A 27 3.31 -1.05 0.47
C LEU A 27 4.32 -2.19 0.30
N PHE A 28 4.06 -3.13 -0.62
CA PHE A 28 4.96 -4.25 -0.87
C PHE A 28 6.28 -3.80 -1.50
N GLU A 29 6.24 -2.86 -2.45
CA GLU A 29 7.45 -2.32 -3.05
C GLU A 29 8.22 -1.43 -2.06
N THR A 30 7.53 -0.65 -1.21
CA THR A 30 8.18 0.07 -0.11
C THR A 30 8.86 -0.89 0.87
N ALA A 31 8.19 -1.97 1.26
CA ALA A 31 8.78 -2.98 2.13
C ALA A 31 10.07 -3.55 1.53
N LYS A 32 10.05 -3.91 0.24
CA LYS A 32 11.24 -4.38 -0.49
C LYS A 32 12.35 -3.33 -0.56
N PHE A 33 12.01 -2.06 -0.74
CA PHE A 33 13.00 -0.99 -0.74
C PHE A 33 13.69 -0.87 0.62
N GLU A 34 12.93 -0.90 1.72
CA GLU A 34 13.46 -0.92 3.08
C GLU A 34 14.37 -2.14 3.33
N GLU A 35 14.03 -3.31 2.78
CA GLU A 35 14.93 -4.47 2.84
C GLU A 35 16.29 -4.20 2.19
N LEU A 36 16.28 -3.60 1.00
CA LEU A 36 17.49 -3.28 0.24
C LEU A 36 18.34 -2.23 0.96
N GLN A 37 17.70 -1.33 1.72
CA GLN A 37 18.37 -0.36 2.58
C GLN A 37 18.82 -0.94 3.93
N ASN A 38 18.74 -2.26 4.10
CA ASN A 38 19.08 -2.97 5.33
C ASN A 38 18.22 -2.59 6.55
N ASN A 39 17.05 -1.98 6.32
CA ASN A 39 16.07 -1.63 7.35
C ASN A 39 15.06 -2.78 7.52
N GLN A 40 15.55 -3.92 8.02
CA GLN A 40 14.78 -5.15 8.11
C GLN A 40 13.58 -5.04 9.08
N GLU A 41 13.69 -4.20 10.11
CA GLU A 41 12.60 -3.97 11.07
C GLU A 41 11.41 -3.30 10.39
N HIS A 42 11.65 -2.17 9.70
CA HIS A 42 10.59 -1.44 9.02
C HIS A 42 9.99 -2.24 7.85
N ALA A 43 10.84 -2.94 7.08
CA ALA A 43 10.36 -3.86 6.05
C ALA A 43 9.41 -4.93 6.62
N GLY A 44 9.73 -5.51 7.79
CA GLY A 44 8.87 -6.46 8.49
C GLY A 44 7.52 -5.88 8.89
N GLN A 45 7.50 -4.64 9.40
CA GLN A 45 6.27 -3.93 9.76
C GLN A 45 5.38 -3.69 8.55
N LEU A 46 5.95 -3.27 7.42
CA LEU A 46 5.19 -3.04 6.19
C LEU A 46 4.59 -4.33 5.62
N TYR A 47 5.32 -5.46 5.65
CA TYR A 47 4.75 -6.75 5.26
C TYR A 47 3.60 -7.18 6.17
N GLN A 48 3.75 -6.99 7.48
CA GLN A 48 2.71 -7.27 8.45
C GLN A 48 1.45 -6.44 8.14
N GLU A 49 1.62 -5.14 7.87
CA GLU A 49 0.53 -4.25 7.50
C GLU A 49 -0.22 -4.72 6.23
N ILE A 50 0.50 -5.21 5.22
CA ILE A 50 -0.12 -5.75 4.00
C ILE A 50 -1.00 -6.96 4.31
N ILE A 51 -0.53 -7.85 5.20
CA ILE A 51 -1.26 -9.05 5.59
C ILE A 51 -2.53 -8.69 6.36
N GLU A 52 -2.47 -7.67 7.21
CA GLU A 52 -3.59 -7.23 8.04
C GLU A 52 -4.63 -6.43 7.25
N LYS A 53 -4.19 -5.51 6.39
CA LYS A 53 -5.08 -4.60 5.65
C LYS A 53 -5.56 -5.15 4.31
N TYR A 54 -4.78 -6.02 3.66
CA TYR A 54 -5.09 -6.55 2.32
C TYR A 54 -5.02 -8.09 2.25
N PRO A 55 -5.65 -8.83 3.18
CA PRO A 55 -5.41 -10.27 3.40
C PRO A 55 -5.68 -11.17 2.19
N GLU A 56 -6.62 -10.78 1.33
CA GLU A 56 -7.09 -11.53 0.15
C GLU A 56 -6.26 -11.24 -1.11
N THR A 57 -5.32 -10.30 -1.05
CA THR A 57 -4.50 -9.93 -2.21
C THR A 57 -3.34 -10.89 -2.44
N SER A 58 -2.87 -10.96 -3.70
CA SER A 58 -1.63 -11.67 -4.02
C SER A 58 -0.41 -11.09 -3.29
N TYR A 59 -0.43 -9.79 -2.97
CA TYR A 59 0.63 -9.13 -2.19
C TYR A 59 0.63 -9.57 -0.73
N ALA A 60 -0.51 -9.84 -0.09
CA ALA A 60 -0.52 -10.45 1.25
C ALA A 60 0.10 -11.85 1.26
N LYS A 61 -0.12 -12.66 0.21
CA LYS A 61 0.58 -13.94 0.07
C LYS A 61 2.10 -13.74 -0.02
N LYS A 62 2.57 -12.87 -0.90
CA LYS A 62 4.01 -12.55 -1.04
C LYS A 62 4.60 -11.99 0.26
N ALA A 63 3.87 -11.13 0.97
CA ALA A 63 4.29 -10.55 2.24
C ALA A 63 4.49 -11.63 3.32
N ARG A 64 3.60 -12.64 3.43
CA ARG A 64 3.77 -13.78 4.35
C ARG A 64 5.05 -14.58 4.03
N GLU A 65 5.31 -14.80 2.74
CA GLU A 65 6.51 -15.51 2.27
C GLU A 65 7.79 -14.74 2.66
N ARG A 66 7.82 -13.41 2.41
CA ARG A 66 8.94 -12.54 2.79
C ARG A 66 9.16 -12.49 4.30
N LEU A 67 8.10 -12.29 5.08
CA LEU A 67 8.18 -12.20 6.55
C LEU A 67 8.69 -13.52 7.18
N SER A 68 8.33 -14.66 6.60
CA SER A 68 8.84 -15.97 7.02
C SER A 68 10.35 -16.11 6.78
N ALA A 69 10.88 -15.52 5.71
CA ALA A 69 12.31 -15.52 5.43
C ALA A 69 13.12 -14.71 6.46
N PHE A 70 12.55 -13.68 7.09
CA PHE A 70 13.23 -12.94 8.17
C PHE A 70 13.34 -13.71 9.47
N LYS A 71 12.30 -14.47 9.84
CA LYS A 71 12.32 -15.30 11.06
C LYS A 71 13.43 -16.36 11.03
N ASN A 72 13.80 -16.81 9.84
CA ASN A 72 14.87 -17.80 9.63
C ASN A 72 16.28 -17.21 9.52
N LYS A 73 16.43 -15.87 9.57
CA LYS A 73 17.74 -15.18 9.52
C LYS A 73 18.29 -14.78 10.90
N LYS A 74 17.52 -14.98 11.97
CA LYS A 74 17.96 -14.83 13.36
C LYS A 74 18.58 -16.13 13.86
#